data_AF-A0A1Y5F5V2-F1
#
_entry.id   AF-A0A1Y5F5V2-F1
#
_cell.length_a   1.000
_cell.length_b   1.000
_cell.length_c   1.000
_cell.angle_alpha   90.00
_cell.angle_beta   90.00
_cell.angle_gamma   90.00
#
_symmetry.space_group_name_H-M   'P 1'
#
loop_
_entity.id
_entity.type
_entity.pdbx_description
1 polymer ?
#
loop_
_entity_poly.entity_id
_entity_poly.type
_entity_poly.pdbx_seq_one_letter_code
_entity_poly.pdbx_strand_id
1 'polypeptide(L)'
;MTGSSLQGTDDLTVSNLFSWSGGTVDTDINLNGTTNITGNVRIDTILTNSGTMNIGADYSSDDGSLINNSTVNWTAGDIIELGSAASITNNGTFNISGNNANGINFTNTGTLSKTAGAGTTSFTGSFANSGTVNANNGLLVFNGYSQTAGLTKLAGGNIDGTGGTTNFNGGTLAGVGTYAATDLNINNGATLAPGGSPGTLNITGNLNLGSTSTTLIELGGTNQGVDYDFINVTGNVVLDGTLNVSLFGGFTGTTGNQFDIIRSGTSSMTGSFATSNFPTGYSFGSSIFSPGSVLDYRLEILGITPSGTSSGTVPSASVDEVLVLEENYDNLNIDDIIFPPDESEEEYDDQVQICT
;
A
#
# COMPACT_ATOMS: atom_id res chain seq x y z
N MET A 1 17.37 -12.48 -32.43
CA MET A 1 16.92 -13.83 -32.86
C MET A 1 15.49 -13.73 -33.37
N THR A 2 15.18 -14.27 -34.56
CA THR A 2 13.94 -13.91 -35.29
C THR A 2 13.08 -15.08 -35.79
N GLY A 3 13.25 -16.31 -35.26
CA GLY A 3 12.40 -17.45 -35.65
C GLY A 3 13.10 -18.79 -35.94
N SER A 4 14.17 -19.12 -35.23
CA SER A 4 14.84 -20.43 -35.34
C SER A 4 15.11 -21.02 -33.96
N SER A 5 15.74 -22.19 -33.88
CA SER A 5 16.20 -22.74 -32.61
C SER A 5 17.67 -22.38 -32.37
N LEU A 6 18.01 -21.98 -31.14
CA LEU A 6 19.37 -21.90 -30.66
C LEU A 6 19.58 -23.04 -29.66
N GLN A 7 20.48 -23.97 -29.99
CA GLN A 7 20.76 -25.16 -29.20
C GLN A 7 22.26 -25.20 -28.89
N GLY A 8 22.61 -25.74 -27.74
CA GLY A 8 23.99 -25.88 -27.31
C GLY A 8 24.05 -26.52 -25.92
N THR A 9 25.23 -26.98 -25.53
CA THR A 9 25.47 -27.49 -24.17
C THR A 9 26.06 -26.44 -23.24
N ASP A 10 26.55 -25.33 -23.79
CA ASP A 10 27.18 -24.24 -23.05
C ASP A 10 26.19 -23.08 -22.87
N ASP A 11 26.29 -22.40 -21.73
CA ASP A 11 25.48 -21.21 -21.45
C ASP A 11 25.70 -20.09 -22.49
N LEU A 12 24.61 -19.53 -22.99
CA LEU A 12 24.65 -18.29 -23.77
C LEU A 12 24.67 -17.08 -22.82
N THR A 13 25.74 -16.28 -22.85
CA THR A 13 25.76 -15.00 -22.14
C THR A 13 25.51 -13.82 -23.07
N VAL A 14 24.46 -13.03 -22.81
CA VAL A 14 24.19 -11.79 -23.54
C VAL A 14 24.44 -10.58 -22.65
N SER A 15 25.49 -9.84 -22.96
CA SER A 15 25.96 -8.71 -22.12
C SER A 15 25.38 -7.34 -22.51
N ASN A 16 24.78 -7.23 -23.69
CA ASN A 16 24.24 -5.97 -24.23
C ASN A 16 22.79 -6.20 -24.70
N LEU A 17 22.35 -5.48 -25.73
CA LEU A 17 21.01 -5.62 -26.30
C LEU A 17 20.80 -7.00 -26.94
N PHE A 18 19.74 -7.69 -26.51
CA PHE A 18 19.20 -8.88 -27.17
C PHE A 18 17.80 -8.60 -27.70
N SER A 19 17.67 -8.41 -29.02
CA SER A 19 16.35 -8.32 -29.66
C SER A 19 15.88 -9.69 -30.08
N TRP A 20 14.76 -10.14 -29.50
CA TRP A 20 14.21 -11.47 -29.68
C TRP A 20 12.77 -11.39 -30.18
N SER A 21 12.56 -11.72 -31.45
CA SER A 21 11.26 -11.61 -32.11
C SER A 21 10.71 -12.97 -32.55
N GLY A 22 11.29 -14.08 -32.09
CA GLY A 22 10.86 -15.41 -32.49
C GLY A 22 11.88 -16.51 -32.19
N GLY A 23 11.39 -17.74 -32.07
CA GLY A 23 12.20 -18.96 -32.00
C GLY A 23 12.31 -19.56 -30.60
N THR A 24 13.03 -20.69 -30.52
CA THR A 24 13.23 -21.46 -29.29
C THR A 24 14.68 -21.38 -28.85
N VAL A 25 14.93 -21.06 -27.58
CA VAL A 25 16.25 -21.26 -26.96
C VAL A 25 16.18 -22.53 -26.12
N ASP A 26 17.05 -23.48 -26.45
CA ASP A 26 17.17 -24.80 -25.83
C ASP A 26 18.62 -24.99 -25.35
N THR A 27 19.04 -24.01 -24.55
CA THR A 27 20.32 -23.95 -23.82
C THR A 27 20.16 -22.90 -22.72
N ASP A 28 20.89 -23.03 -21.62
CA ASP A 28 20.82 -22.02 -20.56
C ASP A 28 21.29 -20.66 -21.09
N ILE A 29 20.64 -19.58 -20.65
CA ILE A 29 20.91 -18.22 -21.14
C ILE A 29 20.95 -17.22 -19.98
N ASN A 30 22.05 -16.46 -19.93
CA ASN A 30 22.33 -15.42 -18.95
C ASN A 30 22.24 -14.04 -19.60
N LEU A 31 21.24 -13.24 -19.21
CA LEU A 31 20.97 -11.91 -19.76
C LEU A 31 21.43 -10.82 -18.79
N ASN A 32 22.57 -10.20 -19.09
CA ASN A 32 23.13 -9.12 -18.26
C ASN A 32 22.79 -7.72 -18.81
N GLY A 33 22.45 -7.61 -20.10
CA GLY A 33 22.06 -6.37 -20.75
C GLY A 33 20.54 -6.19 -20.86
N THR A 34 20.10 -5.47 -21.88
CA THR A 34 18.67 -5.29 -22.17
C THR A 34 18.18 -6.38 -23.12
N THR A 35 17.10 -7.07 -22.80
CA THR A 35 16.44 -8.03 -23.68
C THR A 35 15.05 -7.56 -24.04
N ASN A 36 14.73 -7.53 -25.33
CA ASN A 36 13.43 -7.14 -25.84
C ASN A 36 12.78 -8.35 -26.53
N ILE A 37 11.71 -8.87 -25.94
CA ILE A 37 10.86 -9.90 -26.55
C ILE A 37 9.73 -9.18 -27.28
N THR A 38 9.79 -9.17 -28.62
CA THR A 38 8.86 -8.45 -29.49
C THR A 38 8.06 -9.35 -30.42
N GLY A 39 8.25 -10.66 -30.30
CA GLY A 39 7.49 -11.71 -31.00
C GLY A 39 7.49 -12.96 -30.13
N ASN A 40 6.74 -13.98 -30.54
CA ASN A 40 6.51 -15.14 -29.68
C ASN A 40 7.77 -15.99 -29.53
N VAL A 41 8.18 -16.26 -28.29
CA VAL A 41 9.41 -17.00 -27.97
C VAL A 41 9.12 -18.22 -27.10
N ARG A 42 10.01 -19.22 -27.18
CA ARG A 42 9.98 -20.40 -26.31
C ARG A 42 11.32 -20.60 -25.62
N ILE A 43 11.28 -20.97 -24.34
CA ILE A 43 12.44 -21.34 -23.54
C ILE A 43 12.15 -22.65 -22.83
N ASP A 44 12.98 -23.65 -23.08
CA ASP A 44 12.83 -24.98 -22.47
C ASP A 44 13.86 -25.26 -21.37
N THR A 45 14.69 -24.27 -21.05
CA THR A 45 15.84 -24.35 -20.15
C THR A 45 15.85 -23.20 -19.14
N ILE A 46 16.99 -22.93 -18.49
CA ILE A 46 17.11 -21.84 -17.52
C ILE A 46 17.42 -20.52 -18.23
N LEU A 47 16.57 -19.52 -18.00
CA LEU A 47 16.74 -18.13 -18.40
C LEU A 47 17.01 -17.28 -17.16
N THR A 48 18.25 -16.83 -16.97
CA THR A 48 18.62 -15.92 -15.89
C THR A 48 18.65 -14.49 -16.37
N ASN A 49 17.77 -13.63 -15.86
CA ASN A 49 17.79 -12.19 -16.10
C ASN A 49 18.51 -11.44 -14.97
N SER A 50 19.67 -10.87 -15.28
CA SER A 50 20.42 -9.96 -14.41
C SER A 50 20.41 -8.51 -14.91
N GLY A 51 19.80 -8.25 -16.07
CA GLY A 51 19.63 -6.92 -16.67
C GLY A 51 18.16 -6.49 -16.74
N THR A 52 17.77 -5.88 -17.87
CA THR A 52 16.39 -5.45 -18.10
C THR A 52 15.75 -6.30 -19.17
N MET A 53 14.68 -7.03 -18.84
CA MET A 53 13.90 -7.80 -19.78
C MET A 53 12.56 -7.14 -20.04
N ASN A 54 12.25 -6.86 -21.30
CA ASN A 54 10.97 -6.31 -21.72
C ASN A 54 10.19 -7.39 -22.48
N ILE A 55 9.09 -7.86 -21.89
CA ILE A 55 8.18 -8.86 -22.45
C ILE A 55 7.00 -8.13 -23.10
N GLY A 56 7.01 -8.04 -24.43
CA GLY A 56 5.96 -7.40 -25.22
C GLY A 56 5.23 -8.34 -26.18
N ALA A 57 5.44 -9.64 -26.07
CA ALA A 57 4.81 -10.70 -26.86
C ALA A 57 4.85 -12.01 -26.06
N ASP A 58 4.25 -13.07 -26.60
CA ASP A 58 4.10 -14.32 -25.84
C ASP A 58 5.47 -14.93 -25.49
N TYR A 59 5.60 -15.31 -24.23
CA TYR A 59 6.70 -16.10 -23.71
C TYR A 59 6.13 -17.47 -23.35
N SER A 60 6.71 -18.54 -23.87
CA SER A 60 6.26 -19.89 -23.55
C SER A 60 7.40 -20.74 -22.98
N SER A 61 7.06 -21.65 -22.08
CA SER A 61 8.03 -22.57 -21.50
C SER A 61 7.40 -23.93 -21.21
N ASP A 62 8.12 -24.99 -21.56
CA ASP A 62 7.73 -26.37 -21.27
C ASP A 62 8.20 -26.77 -19.85
N ASP A 63 9.52 -26.90 -19.70
CA ASP A 63 10.21 -27.26 -18.44
C ASP A 63 11.22 -26.18 -17.99
N GLY A 64 11.24 -25.04 -18.67
CA GLY A 64 12.21 -23.98 -18.43
C GLY A 64 11.93 -23.16 -17.17
N SER A 65 12.96 -22.46 -16.69
CA SER A 65 12.85 -21.58 -15.53
C SER A 65 13.30 -20.17 -15.87
N LEU A 66 12.43 -19.17 -15.64
CA LEU A 66 12.84 -17.78 -15.62
C LEU A 66 13.26 -17.38 -14.21
N ILE A 67 14.53 -17.03 -14.03
CA ILE A 67 15.06 -16.47 -12.80
C ILE A 67 15.32 -14.98 -13.03
N ASN A 68 14.44 -14.12 -12.50
CA ASN A 68 14.63 -12.67 -12.55
C ASN A 68 15.36 -12.15 -11.31
N ASN A 69 16.62 -11.76 -11.47
CA ASN A 69 17.45 -11.13 -10.44
C ASN A 69 17.54 -9.60 -10.58
N SER A 70 16.90 -9.01 -11.60
CA SER A 70 16.93 -7.56 -11.84
C SER A 70 15.55 -7.07 -12.29
N THR A 71 15.35 -6.57 -13.51
CA THR A 71 14.07 -5.97 -13.91
C THR A 71 13.41 -6.73 -15.05
N VAL A 72 12.13 -7.08 -14.87
CA VAL A 72 11.21 -7.48 -15.94
C VAL A 72 10.12 -6.42 -16.09
N ASN A 73 9.86 -6.00 -17.32
CA ASN A 73 8.72 -5.17 -17.69
C ASN A 73 7.82 -5.97 -18.63
N TRP A 74 6.65 -6.37 -18.15
CA TRP A 74 5.66 -7.14 -18.88
C TRP A 74 4.54 -6.23 -19.37
N THR A 75 4.56 -5.94 -20.67
CA THR A 75 3.71 -4.92 -21.29
C THR A 75 2.62 -5.53 -22.17
N ALA A 76 2.86 -6.71 -22.74
CA ALA A 76 1.92 -7.43 -23.60
C ALA A 76 2.31 -8.91 -23.72
N GLY A 77 1.42 -9.71 -24.33
CA GLY A 77 1.60 -11.14 -24.54
C GLY A 77 1.42 -11.96 -23.28
N ASP A 78 1.09 -13.24 -23.45
CA ASP A 78 0.90 -14.16 -22.34
C ASP A 78 2.20 -14.89 -22.00
N ILE A 79 2.32 -15.28 -20.72
CA ILE A 79 3.35 -16.19 -20.24
C ILE A 79 2.70 -17.57 -20.14
N ILE A 80 3.06 -18.46 -21.05
CA ILE A 80 2.33 -19.70 -21.33
C ILE A 80 3.15 -20.89 -20.82
N GLU A 81 2.53 -21.68 -19.95
CA GLU A 81 3.03 -23.00 -19.58
C GLU A 81 2.62 -24.01 -20.67
N LEU A 82 3.60 -24.68 -21.27
CA LEU A 82 3.40 -25.76 -22.25
C LEU A 82 3.56 -27.15 -21.62
N GLY A 83 4.30 -27.21 -20.50
CA GLY A 83 4.63 -28.43 -19.77
C GLY A 83 4.02 -28.45 -18.38
N SER A 84 4.73 -29.07 -17.44
CA SER A 84 4.27 -29.15 -16.04
C SER A 84 5.33 -28.79 -15.00
N ALA A 85 6.54 -28.46 -15.45
CA ALA A 85 7.68 -28.15 -14.60
C ALA A 85 8.20 -26.72 -14.76
N ALA A 86 7.60 -25.91 -15.65
CA ALA A 86 8.01 -24.53 -15.82
C ALA A 86 7.87 -23.73 -14.52
N SER A 87 8.78 -22.78 -14.31
CA SER A 87 8.77 -21.93 -13.12
C SER A 87 9.26 -20.52 -13.39
N ILE A 88 8.75 -19.57 -12.62
CA ILE A 88 9.25 -18.20 -12.57
C ILE A 88 9.64 -17.88 -11.14
N THR A 89 10.89 -17.50 -10.93
CA THR A 89 11.38 -16.94 -9.67
C THR A 89 11.71 -15.47 -9.87
N ASN A 90 10.97 -14.60 -9.18
CA ASN A 90 11.25 -13.17 -9.15
C ASN A 90 11.97 -12.78 -7.86
N ASN A 91 13.28 -12.57 -7.94
CA ASN A 91 14.12 -12.00 -6.88
C ASN A 91 14.28 -10.48 -7.01
N GLY A 92 14.06 -9.93 -8.21
CA GLY A 92 14.15 -8.50 -8.51
C GLY A 92 12.78 -7.82 -8.62
N THR A 93 12.63 -6.96 -9.61
CA THR A 93 11.41 -6.20 -9.91
C THR A 93 10.70 -6.78 -11.12
N PHE A 94 9.40 -7.03 -10.99
CA PHE A 94 8.50 -7.48 -12.05
C PHE A 94 7.36 -6.46 -12.21
N ASN A 95 7.48 -5.60 -13.21
CA ASN A 95 6.49 -4.56 -13.51
C ASN A 95 5.50 -5.07 -14.55
N ILE A 96 4.20 -4.87 -14.29
CA ILE A 96 3.12 -5.27 -15.18
C ILE A 96 2.34 -4.03 -15.58
N SER A 97 2.39 -3.67 -16.86
CA SER A 97 1.60 -2.57 -17.43
C SER A 97 0.55 -3.05 -18.43
N GLY A 98 0.60 -4.32 -18.83
CA GLY A 98 -0.39 -4.97 -19.69
C GLY A 98 -1.54 -5.65 -18.95
N ASN A 99 -2.44 -6.26 -19.72
CA ASN A 99 -3.58 -7.06 -19.25
C ASN A 99 -3.40 -8.49 -19.76
N ASN A 100 -2.51 -9.23 -19.11
CA ASN A 100 -1.91 -10.45 -19.63
C ASN A 100 -2.19 -11.65 -18.72
N ALA A 101 -1.99 -12.87 -19.21
CA ALA A 101 -2.12 -14.10 -18.41
C ALA A 101 -0.76 -14.79 -18.20
N ASN A 102 -0.53 -15.29 -16.99
CA ASN A 102 0.61 -16.15 -16.65
C ASN A 102 0.10 -17.53 -16.21
N GLY A 103 0.42 -18.55 -17.01
CA GLY A 103 0.18 -19.95 -16.72
C GLY A 103 1.22 -20.59 -15.81
N ILE A 104 2.43 -20.04 -15.73
CA ILE A 104 3.57 -20.67 -15.07
C ILE A 104 3.54 -20.38 -13.55
N ASN A 105 3.91 -21.40 -12.75
CA ASN A 105 4.10 -21.27 -11.32
C ASN A 105 5.08 -20.14 -10.97
N PHE A 106 4.66 -19.24 -10.08
CA PHE A 106 5.37 -18.00 -9.79
C PHE A 106 5.75 -17.92 -8.32
N THR A 107 7.05 -17.77 -8.05
CA THR A 107 7.60 -17.49 -6.72
C THR A 107 8.14 -16.07 -6.69
N ASN A 108 7.56 -15.23 -5.81
CA ASN A 108 7.97 -13.85 -5.62
C ASN A 108 8.70 -13.65 -4.30
N THR A 109 10.01 -13.43 -4.35
CA THR A 109 10.86 -13.02 -3.21
C THR A 109 11.27 -11.55 -3.31
N GLY A 110 11.20 -10.97 -4.53
CA GLY A 110 11.42 -9.56 -4.83
C GLY A 110 10.12 -8.76 -4.82
N THR A 111 9.92 -7.91 -5.83
CA THR A 111 8.74 -7.04 -5.98
C THR A 111 8.00 -7.33 -7.28
N LEU A 112 6.72 -7.61 -7.21
CA LEU A 112 5.79 -7.62 -8.33
C LEU A 112 4.84 -6.43 -8.20
N SER A 113 4.66 -5.66 -9.27
CA SER A 113 3.76 -4.51 -9.27
C SER A 113 2.93 -4.45 -10.54
N LYS A 114 1.60 -4.42 -10.42
CA LYS A 114 0.73 -4.00 -11.50
C LYS A 114 0.70 -2.48 -11.53
N THR A 115 1.54 -1.90 -12.38
CA THR A 115 1.83 -0.46 -12.42
C THR A 115 0.87 0.32 -13.31
N ALA A 116 0.25 -0.33 -14.29
CA ALA A 116 -0.72 0.28 -15.20
C ALA A 116 -1.68 -0.78 -15.78
N GLY A 117 -2.52 -0.34 -16.73
CA GLY A 117 -3.53 -1.18 -17.38
C GLY A 117 -4.75 -1.37 -16.49
N ALA A 118 -5.89 -0.80 -16.88
CA ALA A 118 -7.12 -0.86 -16.08
C ALA A 118 -7.82 -2.23 -16.11
N GLY A 119 -7.36 -3.13 -17.00
CA GLY A 119 -7.91 -4.47 -17.13
C GLY A 119 -7.29 -5.48 -16.17
N THR A 120 -7.54 -6.74 -16.47
CA THR A 120 -7.12 -7.88 -15.66
C THR A 120 -5.76 -8.39 -16.08
N THR A 121 -4.90 -8.69 -15.11
CA THR A 121 -3.76 -9.59 -15.27
C THR A 121 -4.02 -10.83 -14.43
N SER A 122 -3.98 -12.02 -15.04
CA SER A 122 -4.25 -13.29 -14.35
C SER A 122 -2.99 -14.12 -14.14
N PHE A 123 -2.90 -14.76 -12.99
CA PHE A 123 -1.94 -15.79 -12.63
C PHE A 123 -2.73 -17.07 -12.42
N THR A 124 -2.71 -17.97 -13.40
CA THR A 124 -3.46 -19.23 -13.37
C THR A 124 -2.63 -20.39 -12.82
N GLY A 125 -1.30 -20.29 -12.89
CA GLY A 125 -0.37 -21.12 -12.12
C GLY A 125 -0.34 -20.74 -10.64
N SER A 126 0.28 -21.58 -9.81
CA SER A 126 0.39 -21.30 -8.37
C SER A 126 1.21 -20.03 -8.11
N PHE A 127 0.84 -19.27 -7.09
CA PHE A 127 1.51 -18.02 -6.74
C PHE A 127 1.93 -18.01 -5.26
N ALA A 128 3.24 -18.07 -5.02
CA ALA A 128 3.83 -17.98 -3.69
C ALA A 128 4.55 -16.63 -3.53
N ASN A 129 4.26 -15.93 -2.43
CA ASN A 129 4.86 -14.64 -2.12
C ASN A 129 5.53 -14.64 -0.74
N SER A 130 6.80 -14.28 -0.72
CA SER A 130 7.53 -13.88 0.49
C SER A 130 8.15 -12.47 0.37
N GLY A 131 7.99 -11.84 -0.80
CA GLY A 131 8.42 -10.47 -1.10
C GLY A 131 7.24 -9.50 -1.11
N THR A 132 7.21 -8.59 -2.09
CA THR A 132 6.19 -7.55 -2.24
C THR A 132 5.31 -7.79 -3.46
N VAL A 133 3.99 -7.69 -3.30
CA VAL A 133 3.00 -7.58 -4.38
C VAL A 133 2.25 -6.26 -4.24
N ASN A 134 2.32 -5.40 -5.25
CA ASN A 134 1.57 -4.14 -5.30
C ASN A 134 0.51 -4.17 -6.40
N ALA A 135 -0.76 -4.06 -6.01
CA ALA A 135 -1.88 -3.81 -6.91
C ALA A 135 -2.10 -2.29 -7.01
N ASN A 136 -1.31 -1.60 -7.84
CA ASN A 136 -1.42 -0.14 -7.97
C ASN A 136 -2.53 0.28 -8.95
N ASN A 137 -2.91 -0.60 -9.89
CA ASN A 137 -3.92 -0.31 -10.89
C ASN A 137 -4.59 -1.59 -11.40
N GLY A 138 -5.83 -1.49 -11.91
CA GLY A 138 -6.55 -2.61 -12.52
C GLY A 138 -6.81 -3.77 -11.56
N LEU A 139 -6.95 -4.98 -12.11
CA LEU A 139 -7.21 -6.20 -11.33
C LEU A 139 -6.08 -7.22 -11.48
N LEU A 140 -5.57 -7.73 -10.36
CA LEU A 140 -4.75 -8.95 -10.31
C LEU A 140 -5.63 -10.14 -9.92
N VAL A 141 -5.68 -11.17 -10.77
CA VAL A 141 -6.39 -12.41 -10.49
C VAL A 141 -5.38 -13.51 -10.18
N PHE A 142 -5.58 -14.26 -9.09
CA PHE A 142 -4.74 -15.39 -8.71
C PHE A 142 -5.56 -16.66 -8.50
N ASN A 143 -5.18 -17.73 -9.19
CA ASN A 143 -5.68 -19.08 -8.95
C ASN A 143 -4.76 -19.82 -7.96
N GLY A 144 -4.83 -19.43 -6.69
CA GLY A 144 -3.97 -19.95 -5.63
C GLY A 144 -2.88 -18.94 -5.23
N TYR A 145 -3.20 -18.09 -4.26
CA TYR A 145 -2.29 -17.11 -3.67
C TYR A 145 -1.91 -17.53 -2.25
N SER A 146 -0.61 -17.66 -1.98
CA SER A 146 -0.10 -17.89 -0.64
C SER A 146 0.94 -16.83 -0.26
N GLN A 147 0.64 -16.08 0.81
CA GLN A 147 1.61 -15.19 1.45
C GLN A 147 2.31 -15.94 2.60
N THR A 148 3.64 -15.85 2.67
CA THR A 148 4.43 -16.44 3.75
C THR A 148 5.27 -15.41 4.52
N ALA A 149 5.62 -14.29 3.89
CA ALA A 149 6.32 -13.15 4.48
C ALA A 149 6.13 -11.92 3.58
N GLY A 150 6.66 -10.75 3.95
CA GLY A 150 6.63 -9.58 3.07
C GLY A 150 5.29 -8.85 3.03
N LEU A 151 4.93 -8.27 1.88
CA LEU A 151 3.80 -7.34 1.75
C LEU A 151 2.92 -7.67 0.54
N THR A 152 1.62 -7.57 0.73
CA THR A 152 0.61 -7.46 -0.33
C THR A 152 -0.12 -6.16 -0.12
N LYS A 153 0.00 -5.21 -1.06
CA LYS A 153 -0.57 -3.88 -0.93
C LYS A 153 -1.53 -3.57 -2.07
N LEU A 154 -2.77 -3.18 -1.72
CA LEU A 154 -3.72 -2.61 -2.65
C LEU A 154 -3.56 -1.07 -2.62
N ALA A 155 -3.16 -0.47 -3.74
CA ALA A 155 -2.82 0.94 -3.82
C ALA A 155 -3.45 1.59 -5.06
N GLY A 156 -4.74 1.36 -5.26
CA GLY A 156 -5.51 1.84 -6.42
C GLY A 156 -5.97 0.71 -7.36
N GLY A 157 -5.41 -0.49 -7.22
CA GLY A 157 -5.87 -1.71 -7.86
C GLY A 157 -6.61 -2.66 -6.91
N ASN A 158 -7.12 -3.76 -7.47
CA ASN A 158 -7.84 -4.82 -6.76
C ASN A 158 -7.15 -6.17 -6.93
N ILE A 159 -7.46 -7.10 -6.03
CA ILE A 159 -7.02 -8.49 -6.08
C ILE A 159 -8.22 -9.42 -6.02
N ASP A 160 -8.21 -10.48 -6.82
CA ASP A 160 -9.20 -11.56 -6.78
C ASP A 160 -8.49 -12.93 -6.71
N GLY A 161 -8.59 -13.59 -5.55
CA GLY A 161 -8.22 -14.98 -5.33
C GLY A 161 -9.37 -15.89 -5.75
N THR A 162 -9.52 -16.11 -7.06
CA THR A 162 -10.72 -16.66 -7.70
C THR A 162 -11.33 -17.85 -6.96
N GLY A 163 -12.51 -17.62 -6.36
CA GLY A 163 -13.46 -18.64 -5.88
C GLY A 163 -12.96 -19.62 -4.81
N GLY A 164 -11.81 -19.34 -4.19
CA GLY A 164 -11.17 -20.25 -3.25
C GLY A 164 -10.76 -19.60 -1.94
N THR A 165 -9.95 -20.33 -1.19
CA THR A 165 -9.34 -19.85 0.04
C THR A 165 -8.00 -19.18 -0.25
N THR A 166 -7.85 -17.93 0.20
CA THR A 166 -6.55 -17.25 0.25
C THR A 166 -6.00 -17.34 1.67
N ASN A 167 -4.74 -17.75 1.81
CA ASN A 167 -4.06 -17.82 3.10
C ASN A 167 -2.90 -16.84 3.17
N PHE A 168 -2.97 -15.94 4.15
CA PHE A 168 -1.82 -15.19 4.63
C PHE A 168 -1.22 -15.92 5.83
N ASN A 169 -0.08 -16.57 5.64
CA ASN A 169 0.66 -17.34 6.65
C ASN A 169 1.89 -16.59 7.19
N GLY A 170 1.90 -15.28 7.03
CA GLY A 170 2.94 -14.34 7.44
C GLY A 170 2.88 -13.09 6.57
N GLY A 171 3.71 -12.09 6.91
CA GLY A 171 3.71 -10.81 6.20
C GLY A 171 2.45 -9.97 6.45
N THR A 172 2.18 -9.03 5.56
CA THR A 172 1.12 -8.03 5.73
C THR A 172 0.23 -7.92 4.50
N LEU A 173 -1.09 -7.95 4.68
CA LEU A 173 -2.06 -7.44 3.72
C LEU A 173 -2.41 -5.99 4.09
N ALA A 174 -2.15 -5.04 3.19
CA ALA A 174 -2.37 -3.63 3.45
C ALA A 174 -3.03 -2.87 2.30
N GLY A 175 -3.43 -1.62 2.57
CA GLY A 175 -3.85 -0.69 1.54
C GLY A 175 -5.37 -0.54 1.38
N VAL A 176 -5.74 0.10 0.28
CA VAL A 176 -7.12 0.42 -0.10
C VAL A 176 -7.50 -0.26 -1.41
N GLY A 177 -8.73 -0.76 -1.49
CA GLY A 177 -9.23 -1.49 -2.66
C GLY A 177 -10.12 -2.65 -2.26
N THR A 178 -10.28 -3.62 -3.17
CA THR A 178 -11.03 -4.85 -2.95
C THR A 178 -10.12 -6.06 -3.06
N TYR A 179 -10.17 -6.92 -2.03
CA TYR A 179 -9.66 -8.28 -2.07
C TYR A 179 -10.85 -9.25 -2.15
N ALA A 180 -11.03 -9.95 -3.26
CA ALA A 180 -12.06 -10.99 -3.40
C ALA A 180 -11.47 -12.38 -3.13
N ALA A 181 -12.19 -13.19 -2.35
CA ALA A 181 -11.90 -14.61 -2.08
C ALA A 181 -13.16 -15.26 -1.49
N THR A 182 -13.30 -16.59 -1.52
CA THR A 182 -14.37 -17.22 -0.72
C THR A 182 -14.07 -17.07 0.77
N ASP A 183 -12.86 -17.43 1.17
CA ASP A 183 -12.34 -17.24 2.52
C ASP A 183 -10.98 -16.54 2.46
N LEU A 184 -10.88 -15.38 3.10
CA LEU A 184 -9.61 -14.69 3.33
C LEU A 184 -9.15 -14.98 4.77
N ASN A 185 -8.10 -15.77 4.89
CA ASN A 185 -7.56 -16.17 6.18
C ASN A 185 -6.27 -15.39 6.51
N ILE A 186 -6.24 -14.72 7.66
CA ILE A 186 -5.06 -14.04 8.19
C ILE A 186 -4.54 -14.87 9.36
N ASN A 187 -3.41 -15.54 9.18
CA ASN A 187 -2.91 -16.59 10.08
C ASN A 187 -1.40 -16.45 10.34
N ASN A 188 -0.88 -17.27 11.26
CA ASN A 188 0.56 -17.51 11.45
C ASN A 188 1.39 -16.21 11.57
N GLY A 189 0.94 -15.26 12.39
CA GLY A 189 1.62 -13.98 12.58
C GLY A 189 1.40 -12.95 11.46
N ALA A 190 0.55 -13.24 10.47
CA ALA A 190 0.20 -12.27 9.43
C ALA A 190 -0.54 -11.06 10.00
N THR A 191 -0.34 -9.91 9.35
CA THR A 191 -0.94 -8.64 9.71
C THR A 191 -1.96 -8.20 8.66
N LEU A 192 -3.13 -7.74 9.10
CA LEU A 192 -4.11 -7.04 8.30
C LEU A 192 -4.07 -5.55 8.67
N ALA A 193 -3.70 -4.71 7.72
CA ALA A 193 -3.50 -3.27 7.94
C ALA A 193 -4.20 -2.45 6.84
N PRO A 194 -5.52 -2.21 6.97
CA PRO A 194 -6.27 -1.39 6.01
C PRO A 194 -5.62 -0.02 5.81
N GLY A 195 -5.74 0.52 4.59
CA GLY A 195 -5.28 1.87 4.27
C GLY A 195 -3.81 1.98 3.82
N GLY A 196 -3.48 3.13 3.22
CA GLY A 196 -2.16 3.76 3.44
C GLY A 196 -2.14 4.60 4.72
N SER A 197 -3.22 4.43 5.48
CA SER A 197 -3.63 4.98 6.75
C SER A 197 -3.98 6.48 6.77
N PRO A 198 -5.25 6.84 7.04
CA PRO A 198 -6.45 5.99 7.13
C PRO A 198 -6.99 5.50 5.77
N GLY A 199 -7.81 4.44 5.74
CA GLY A 199 -8.56 4.05 4.53
C GLY A 199 -9.50 2.84 4.65
N THR A 200 -10.23 2.54 3.56
CA THR A 200 -11.13 1.38 3.48
C THR A 200 -10.51 0.22 2.71
N LEU A 201 -10.47 -0.96 3.32
CA LEU A 201 -10.22 -2.23 2.66
C LEU A 201 -11.53 -3.02 2.53
N ASN A 202 -11.92 -3.35 1.30
CA ASN A 202 -13.09 -4.18 1.03
C ASN A 202 -12.68 -5.63 0.85
N ILE A 203 -13.42 -6.54 1.47
CA ILE A 203 -13.26 -7.98 1.33
C ILE A 203 -14.56 -8.54 0.78
N THR A 204 -14.52 -9.03 -0.45
CA THR A 204 -15.63 -9.75 -1.08
C THR A 204 -15.44 -11.22 -0.76
N GLY A 205 -16.07 -11.70 0.31
CA GLY A 205 -15.80 -13.02 0.89
C GLY A 205 -16.05 -13.07 2.39
N ASN A 206 -15.64 -14.17 3.02
CA ASN A 206 -15.50 -14.24 4.47
C ASN A 206 -14.11 -13.74 4.90
N LEU A 207 -14.03 -13.16 6.09
CA LEU A 207 -12.77 -12.82 6.77
C LEU A 207 -12.60 -13.70 8.00
N ASN A 208 -11.50 -14.46 8.05
CA ASN A 208 -11.14 -15.27 9.20
C ASN A 208 -9.80 -14.78 9.78
N LEU A 209 -9.86 -14.17 10.96
CA LEU A 209 -8.67 -13.81 11.73
C LEU A 209 -8.26 -15.00 12.61
N GLY A 210 -7.02 -15.46 12.46
CA GLY A 210 -6.46 -16.53 13.27
C GLY A 210 -5.89 -16.02 14.59
N SER A 211 -5.71 -16.92 15.57
CA SER A 211 -5.23 -16.63 16.93
C SER A 211 -3.88 -15.91 17.05
N THR A 212 -3.05 -15.98 16.01
CA THR A 212 -1.75 -15.28 15.97
C THR A 212 -1.73 -14.09 15.01
N SER A 213 -2.87 -13.75 14.40
CA SER A 213 -2.98 -12.61 13.50
C SER A 213 -2.96 -11.28 14.26
N THR A 214 -2.59 -10.22 13.54
CA THR A 214 -2.69 -8.85 14.03
C THR A 214 -3.53 -8.01 13.08
N THR A 215 -4.51 -7.29 13.61
CA THR A 215 -5.27 -6.26 12.88
C THR A 215 -4.82 -4.88 13.37
N LEU A 216 -4.36 -4.03 12.45
CA LEU A 216 -3.99 -2.65 12.75
C LEU A 216 -5.12 -1.71 12.34
N ILE A 217 -5.44 -0.73 13.19
CA ILE A 217 -6.47 0.28 12.94
C ILE A 217 -5.97 1.64 13.41
N GLU A 218 -6.00 2.63 12.52
CA GLU A 218 -5.71 4.03 12.82
C GLU A 218 -6.98 4.87 12.93
N LEU A 219 -7.05 5.69 13.98
CA LEU A 219 -8.14 6.63 14.26
C LEU A 219 -7.63 8.06 14.14
N GLY A 220 -8.00 8.76 13.07
CA GLY A 220 -7.64 10.16 12.79
C GLY A 220 -8.80 11.16 12.88
N GLY A 221 -10.00 10.69 13.20
CA GLY A 221 -11.25 11.45 13.24
C GLY A 221 -12.43 10.50 13.30
N THR A 222 -13.65 10.99 13.09
CA THR A 222 -14.88 10.18 13.27
C THR A 222 -15.57 9.81 11.96
N ASN A 223 -15.04 10.19 10.78
CA ASN A 223 -15.61 9.77 9.50
C ASN A 223 -15.06 8.41 9.07
N GLN A 224 -15.94 7.40 9.02
CA GLN A 224 -15.58 6.03 8.66
C GLN A 224 -14.89 5.91 7.31
N GLY A 225 -13.79 5.16 7.26
CA GLY A 225 -13.08 4.85 6.01
C GLY A 225 -12.38 6.03 5.35
N VAL A 226 -12.47 7.23 5.97
CA VAL A 226 -11.86 8.48 5.52
C VAL A 226 -10.89 8.99 6.59
N ASP A 227 -11.39 9.20 7.80
CA ASP A 227 -10.57 9.67 8.92
C ASP A 227 -10.05 8.52 9.77
N TYR A 228 -10.60 7.31 9.63
CA TYR A 228 -10.13 6.12 10.33
C TYR A 228 -10.24 4.86 9.46
N ASP A 229 -9.45 3.86 9.80
CA ASP A 229 -9.40 2.60 9.06
C ASP A 229 -10.69 1.80 9.17
N PHE A 230 -11.12 1.26 8.03
CA PHE A 230 -12.34 0.48 7.96
C PHE A 230 -12.15 -0.79 7.12
N ILE A 231 -12.59 -1.92 7.68
CA ILE A 231 -12.64 -3.21 6.99
C ILE A 231 -14.10 -3.51 6.67
N ASN A 232 -14.43 -3.54 5.38
CA ASN A 232 -15.77 -3.84 4.91
C ASN A 232 -15.83 -5.25 4.31
N VAL A 233 -16.48 -6.19 4.98
CA VAL A 233 -16.57 -7.60 4.55
C VAL A 233 -17.96 -7.88 4.03
N THR A 234 -18.13 -8.54 2.88
CA THR A 234 -19.45 -8.91 2.37
C THR A 234 -20.03 -10.17 3.02
N GLY A 235 -19.17 -11.07 3.48
CA GLY A 235 -19.52 -12.35 4.11
C GLY A 235 -19.47 -12.33 5.64
N ASN A 236 -19.14 -13.47 6.22
CA ASN A 236 -19.00 -13.66 7.66
C ASN A 236 -17.65 -13.16 8.15
N VAL A 237 -17.59 -12.80 9.44
CA VAL A 237 -16.33 -12.43 10.11
C VAL A 237 -16.08 -13.33 11.33
N VAL A 238 -14.88 -13.88 11.43
CA VAL A 238 -14.37 -14.55 12.63
C VAL A 238 -13.25 -13.70 13.23
N LEU A 239 -13.44 -13.25 14.46
CA LEU A 239 -12.51 -12.44 15.22
C LEU A 239 -11.65 -13.31 16.14
N ASP A 240 -10.35 -13.12 16.10
CA ASP A 240 -9.36 -13.71 16.99
C ASP A 240 -8.07 -12.85 16.93
N GLY A 241 -7.02 -13.25 17.63
CA GLY A 241 -5.71 -12.61 17.55
C GLY A 241 -5.66 -11.26 18.26
N THR A 242 -4.81 -10.37 17.75
CA THR A 242 -4.52 -9.07 18.36
C THR A 242 -5.11 -7.92 17.55
N LEU A 243 -5.85 -7.03 18.20
CA LEU A 243 -6.22 -5.72 17.67
C LEU A 243 -5.24 -4.66 18.22
N ASN A 244 -4.58 -3.92 17.33
CA ASN A 244 -3.78 -2.75 17.70
C ASN A 244 -4.44 -1.49 17.15
N VAL A 245 -4.74 -0.55 18.04
CA VAL A 245 -5.34 0.74 17.69
C VAL A 245 -4.36 1.85 17.97
N SER A 246 -4.17 2.74 17.00
CA SER A 246 -3.36 3.96 17.14
C SER A 246 -4.15 5.20 16.77
N LEU A 247 -3.76 6.35 17.32
CA LEU A 247 -4.27 7.65 16.89
C LEU A 247 -3.42 8.16 15.72
N PHE A 248 -4.07 8.82 14.77
CA PHE A 248 -3.44 9.37 13.57
C PHE A 248 -3.71 10.87 13.46
N GLY A 249 -2.85 11.61 12.75
CA GLY A 249 -3.13 13.00 12.36
C GLY A 249 -3.35 13.98 13.52
N GLY A 250 -2.86 13.68 14.73
CA GLY A 250 -3.09 14.51 15.92
C GLY A 250 -4.48 14.38 16.53
N PHE A 251 -5.26 13.38 16.14
CA PHE A 251 -6.57 13.11 16.71
C PHE A 251 -6.48 12.84 18.21
N THR A 252 -7.19 13.64 19.01
CA THR A 252 -7.25 13.47 20.47
C THR A 252 -8.51 12.73 20.92
N GLY A 253 -9.53 12.62 20.06
CA GLY A 253 -10.84 12.06 20.40
C GLY A 253 -11.57 12.78 21.54
N THR A 254 -12.81 12.37 21.77
CA THR A 254 -13.59 12.71 22.97
C THR A 254 -14.31 11.47 23.49
N THR A 255 -14.62 11.46 24.78
CA THR A 255 -15.43 10.39 25.38
C THR A 255 -16.79 10.31 24.69
N GLY A 256 -17.24 9.09 24.37
CA GLY A 256 -18.44 8.81 23.59
C GLY A 256 -18.24 8.77 22.08
N ASN A 257 -17.04 9.07 21.54
CA ASN A 257 -16.78 8.80 20.12
C ASN A 257 -16.84 7.29 19.86
N GLN A 258 -17.51 6.93 18.77
CA GLN A 258 -17.70 5.55 18.34
C GLN A 258 -17.08 5.33 16.96
N PHE A 259 -16.48 4.16 16.77
CA PHE A 259 -15.79 3.76 15.54
C PHE A 259 -16.21 2.35 15.15
N ASP A 260 -16.89 2.21 14.01
CA ASP A 260 -17.25 0.91 13.45
C ASP A 260 -16.10 0.47 12.53
N ILE A 261 -15.19 -0.35 13.04
CA ILE A 261 -13.89 -0.60 12.39
C ILE A 261 -13.89 -1.84 11.50
N ILE A 262 -14.81 -2.78 11.75
CA ILE A 262 -15.01 -3.97 10.92
C ILE A 262 -16.51 -4.18 10.73
N ARG A 263 -16.94 -4.32 9.47
CA ARG A 263 -18.31 -4.72 9.12
C ARG A 263 -18.34 -6.13 8.56
N SER A 264 -19.27 -6.94 9.06
CA SER A 264 -19.76 -8.15 8.43
C SER A 264 -21.01 -7.81 7.62
N GLY A 265 -21.01 -8.12 6.33
CA GLY A 265 -22.14 -7.93 5.41
C GLY A 265 -23.29 -8.91 5.66
N THR A 266 -23.09 -9.86 6.58
CA THR A 266 -24.09 -10.78 7.09
C THR A 266 -24.37 -10.53 8.57
N SER A 267 -25.40 -11.20 9.12
CA SER A 267 -25.67 -11.23 10.56
C SER A 267 -24.76 -12.22 11.33
N SER A 268 -23.55 -12.52 10.84
CA SER A 268 -22.62 -13.46 11.46
C SER A 268 -21.22 -12.85 11.67
N MET A 269 -20.97 -12.47 12.91
CA MET A 269 -19.66 -12.08 13.43
C MET A 269 -19.44 -12.86 14.73
N THR A 270 -18.39 -13.67 14.77
CA THR A 270 -18.14 -14.60 15.87
C THR A 270 -16.73 -14.42 16.44
N GLY A 271 -16.50 -14.95 17.64
CA GLY A 271 -15.22 -14.81 18.33
C GLY A 271 -15.02 -13.43 18.96
N SER A 272 -13.79 -13.14 19.33
CA SER A 272 -13.35 -11.87 19.91
C SER A 272 -11.84 -11.76 19.75
N PHE A 273 -11.31 -10.54 19.60
CA PHE A 273 -9.87 -10.33 19.75
C PHE A 273 -9.40 -10.82 21.12
N ALA A 274 -8.39 -11.69 21.11
CA ALA A 274 -7.78 -12.21 22.33
C ALA A 274 -6.98 -11.13 23.07
N THR A 275 -6.48 -10.14 22.35
CA THR A 275 -5.79 -8.97 22.91
C THR A 275 -6.18 -7.72 22.15
N SER A 276 -6.49 -6.64 22.87
CA SER A 276 -6.73 -5.33 22.29
C SER A 276 -5.78 -4.32 22.92
N ASN A 277 -4.89 -3.75 22.12
CA ASN A 277 -3.94 -2.73 22.53
C ASN A 277 -4.46 -1.36 22.07
N PHE A 278 -4.75 -0.50 23.04
CA PHE A 278 -5.24 0.85 22.79
C PHE A 278 -4.16 1.90 23.07
N PRO A 279 -4.30 3.11 22.50
CA PRO A 279 -3.37 4.21 22.77
C PRO A 279 -3.25 4.52 24.27
N THR A 280 -2.03 4.82 24.73
CA THR A 280 -1.78 5.19 26.13
C THR A 280 -2.65 6.38 26.54
N GLY A 281 -3.30 6.26 27.69
CA GLY A 281 -4.17 7.31 28.23
C GLY A 281 -5.62 7.23 27.74
N TYR A 282 -5.97 6.25 26.90
CA TYR A 282 -7.34 6.02 26.44
C TYR A 282 -7.88 4.72 27.00
N SER A 283 -9.13 4.75 27.44
CA SER A 283 -9.91 3.54 27.73
C SER A 283 -10.99 3.36 26.69
N PHE A 284 -11.03 2.20 26.05
CA PHE A 284 -12.03 1.85 25.05
C PHE A 284 -12.96 0.74 25.53
N GLY A 285 -14.23 0.86 25.19
CA GLY A 285 -15.18 -0.25 25.14
C GLY A 285 -15.16 -0.86 23.74
N SER A 286 -15.47 -2.15 23.65
CA SER A 286 -15.73 -2.80 22.37
C SER A 286 -17.00 -3.64 22.45
N SER A 287 -17.74 -3.69 21.34
CA SER A 287 -18.95 -4.49 21.24
C SER A 287 -19.25 -4.85 19.78
N ILE A 288 -20.02 -5.91 19.58
CA ILE A 288 -20.63 -6.21 18.28
C ILE A 288 -22.02 -5.56 18.27
N PHE A 289 -22.24 -4.64 17.33
CA PHE A 289 -23.47 -3.89 17.16
C PHE A 289 -24.18 -4.32 15.87
N SER A 290 -25.52 -4.34 15.89
CA SER A 290 -26.34 -4.75 14.74
C SER A 290 -27.22 -3.60 14.26
N PRO A 291 -26.79 -2.80 13.26
CA PRO A 291 -27.63 -1.75 12.67
C PRO A 291 -28.74 -2.28 11.73
N GLY A 292 -28.88 -3.61 11.59
CA GLY A 292 -29.87 -4.22 10.70
C GLY A 292 -29.46 -5.65 10.33
N SER A 293 -29.26 -5.90 9.03
CA SER A 293 -28.82 -7.19 8.49
C SER A 293 -27.29 -7.39 8.47
N VAL A 294 -26.55 -6.41 8.99
CA VAL A 294 -25.07 -6.41 9.08
C VAL A 294 -24.67 -6.35 10.55
N LEU A 295 -23.42 -6.72 10.85
CA LEU A 295 -22.82 -6.54 12.17
C LEU A 295 -21.56 -5.70 12.08
N ASP A 296 -21.42 -4.74 12.99
CA ASP A 296 -20.25 -3.87 13.11
C ASP A 296 -19.51 -4.18 14.42
N TYR A 297 -18.19 -4.37 14.35
CA TYR A 297 -17.32 -4.35 15.52
C TYR A 297 -17.02 -2.89 15.87
N ARG A 298 -17.64 -2.42 16.95
CA ARG A 298 -17.60 -1.03 17.39
C ARG A 298 -16.62 -0.85 18.53
N LEU A 299 -15.77 0.18 18.41
CA LEU A 299 -15.01 0.75 19.51
C LEU A 299 -15.70 2.02 20.02
N GLU A 300 -15.64 2.27 21.32
CA GLU A 300 -16.10 3.52 21.94
C GLU A 300 -15.08 4.05 22.94
N ILE A 301 -14.73 5.34 22.87
CA ILE A 301 -13.89 5.97 23.89
C ILE A 301 -14.72 6.14 25.16
N LEU A 302 -14.37 5.41 26.22
CA LEU A 302 -15.03 5.52 27.53
C LEU A 302 -14.39 6.56 28.43
N GLY A 303 -13.14 6.93 28.15
CA GLY A 303 -12.38 7.83 28.99
C GLY A 303 -11.02 8.18 28.39
N ILE A 304 -10.56 9.38 28.72
CA ILE A 304 -9.26 9.91 28.33
C ILE A 304 -8.60 10.43 29.61
N THR A 305 -7.52 9.79 30.04
CA THR A 305 -6.66 10.31 31.09
C THR A 305 -5.56 11.13 30.44
N PRO A 306 -5.39 12.42 30.79
CA PRO A 306 -4.29 13.22 30.28
C PRO A 306 -2.98 12.47 30.55
N SER A 307 -2.20 12.23 29.49
CA SER A 307 -0.82 11.77 29.68
C SER A 307 -0.14 12.86 30.49
N GLY A 308 0.24 12.53 31.73
CA GLY A 308 0.60 13.52 32.74
C GLY A 308 1.52 14.56 32.13
N THR A 309 1.08 15.82 32.12
CA THR A 309 2.04 16.90 32.06
C THR A 309 2.97 16.63 33.22
N SER A 310 4.28 16.52 32.96
CA SER A 310 5.23 16.78 34.03
C SER A 310 4.88 18.19 34.49
N SER A 311 4.09 18.29 35.56
CA SER A 311 4.09 19.48 36.39
C SER A 311 5.51 19.52 36.92
N GLY A 312 6.40 20.13 36.14
CA GLY A 312 7.59 20.73 36.68
C GLY A 312 7.06 21.66 37.75
N THR A 313 7.09 21.17 38.98
CA THR A 313 7.06 22.02 40.15
C THR A 313 8.27 22.91 39.94
N VAL A 314 8.04 24.11 39.41
CA VAL A 314 8.99 25.21 39.57
C VAL A 314 9.16 25.28 41.09
N PRO A 315 10.36 25.00 41.64
CA PRO A 315 10.56 25.18 43.06
C PRO A 315 10.16 26.62 43.36
N SER A 316 9.28 26.82 44.34
CA SER A 316 9.01 28.14 44.87
C SER A 316 10.36 28.72 45.29
N ALA A 317 10.91 29.60 44.45
CA ALA A 317 11.99 30.46 44.85
C ALA A 317 11.41 31.37 45.93
N SER A 318 12.04 31.35 47.10
CA SER A 318 11.80 32.30 48.15
C SER A 318 11.87 33.72 47.60
N VAL A 319 10.84 34.49 47.89
CA VAL A 319 10.73 35.93 47.70
C VAL A 319 12.03 36.62 48.13
N ASP A 320 12.75 37.18 47.16
CA ASP A 320 13.59 38.38 47.28
C ASP A 320 14.01 38.81 45.87
N GLU A 321 13.03 39.14 45.03
CA GLU A 321 13.28 40.02 43.88
C GLU A 321 12.90 41.44 44.29
N VAL A 322 13.94 42.22 44.58
CA VAL A 322 13.87 43.68 44.67
C VAL A 322 13.46 44.19 43.29
N LEU A 323 12.27 44.79 43.21
CA LEU A 323 11.84 45.56 42.05
C LEU A 323 12.74 46.79 41.92
N VAL A 324 13.77 46.72 41.09
CA VAL A 324 14.54 47.90 40.68
C VAL A 324 13.74 48.59 39.57
N LEU A 325 12.92 49.57 39.96
CA LEU A 325 12.47 50.59 39.02
C LEU A 325 13.65 51.54 38.82
N GLU A 326 14.51 51.29 37.82
CA GLU A 326 15.39 52.34 37.34
C GLU A 326 14.54 53.36 36.59
N GLU A 327 14.44 54.54 37.20
CA GLU A 327 13.89 55.76 36.62
C GLU A 327 14.75 56.17 35.42
N ASN A 328 14.27 55.92 34.20
CA ASN A 328 14.68 56.69 33.03
C ASN A 328 13.57 57.68 32.68
N TYR A 329 13.39 58.65 33.56
CA TYR A 329 12.75 59.92 33.26
C TYR A 329 13.88 60.90 32.93
N ASP A 330 14.11 61.17 31.64
CA ASP A 330 14.75 62.42 31.23
C ASP A 330 14.24 62.89 29.87
N ASN A 331 13.34 63.86 29.97
CA ASN A 331 13.09 65.01 29.10
C ASN A 331 12.68 64.81 27.63
N LEU A 332 11.36 64.85 27.43
CA LEU A 332 10.72 65.55 26.31
C LEU A 332 11.41 66.90 26.06
N ASN A 333 12.13 67.03 24.95
CA ASN A 333 12.49 68.34 24.42
C ASN A 333 11.35 68.81 23.50
N ILE A 334 10.70 69.90 23.91
CA ILE A 334 9.46 70.43 23.32
C ILE A 334 9.72 71.55 22.28
N ASP A 335 10.94 71.60 21.73
CA ASP A 335 11.40 72.66 20.82
C ASP A 335 11.53 72.23 19.33
N ASP A 336 10.87 71.15 18.90
CA ASP A 336 10.55 70.93 17.47
C ASP A 336 9.33 71.79 17.04
N ILE A 337 9.34 73.08 17.44
CA ILE A 337 8.41 74.12 16.99
C ILE A 337 9.22 75.30 16.47
N ILE A 338 9.54 75.36 15.17
CA ILE A 338 9.84 76.63 14.49
C ILE A 338 9.27 76.62 13.05
N PHE A 339 7.99 77.05 12.96
CA PHE A 339 7.22 77.67 11.84
C PHE A 339 6.83 76.90 10.54
N PRO A 340 5.51 76.79 10.23
CA PRO A 340 4.94 77.11 8.91
C PRO A 340 4.64 78.63 8.84
N PRO A 341 4.54 79.31 7.67
CA PRO A 341 3.60 78.97 6.60
C PRO A 341 4.06 79.30 5.14
N ASP A 342 3.16 78.97 4.21
CA ASP A 342 2.74 79.80 3.07
C ASP A 342 2.94 79.23 1.64
N GLU A 343 1.95 79.58 0.83
CA GLU A 343 1.39 79.02 -0.39
C GLU A 343 2.29 78.95 -1.63
N SER A 344 1.98 77.98 -2.51
CA SER A 344 1.59 78.30 -3.90
C SER A 344 1.00 77.08 -4.62
N GLU A 345 -0.16 77.34 -5.21
CA GLU A 345 -1.00 76.55 -6.13
C GLU A 345 -0.26 76.06 -7.39
N GLU A 346 -0.68 74.95 -8.01
CA GLU A 346 -1.61 74.98 -9.15
C GLU A 346 -1.80 73.59 -9.78
N GLU A 347 -3.09 73.26 -9.93
CA GLU A 347 -3.65 72.22 -10.77
C GLU A 347 -3.76 72.80 -12.20
N TYR A 348 -3.23 72.12 -13.22
CA TYR A 348 -3.65 72.32 -14.61
C TYR A 348 -3.85 70.97 -15.29
N ASP A 349 -5.11 70.74 -15.65
CA ASP A 349 -5.64 69.77 -16.59
C ASP A 349 -5.02 69.97 -17.99
N ASP A 350 -4.84 68.88 -18.74
CA ASP A 350 -5.06 68.88 -20.19
C ASP A 350 -5.06 67.43 -20.71
N GLN A 351 -6.28 66.93 -20.93
CA GLN A 351 -6.55 65.86 -21.88
C GLN A 351 -6.24 66.31 -23.32
N VAL A 352 -5.51 65.50 -24.09
CA VAL A 352 -5.77 65.40 -25.54
C VAL A 352 -5.63 63.94 -26.01
N GLN A 353 -6.78 63.39 -26.41
CA GLN A 353 -6.98 62.23 -27.26
C GLN A 353 -6.67 62.60 -28.72
N ILE A 354 -5.84 61.84 -29.44
CA ILE A 354 -6.01 61.58 -30.90
C ILE A 354 -5.52 60.16 -31.22
N CYS A 355 -6.42 59.37 -31.85
CA CYS A 355 -6.13 58.09 -32.48
C CYS A 355 -5.29 58.25 -33.76
N THR A 356 -4.47 57.23 -34.04
CA THR A 356 -4.43 56.58 -35.37
C THR A 356 -4.35 55.08 -35.15
#